data_AF-A0A6L7T0V1-F1
#
_entry.id   AF-A0A6L7T0V1-F1
#
_cell.length_a   1.000
_cell.length_b   1.000
_cell.length_c   1.000
_cell.angle_alpha   90.00
_cell.angle_beta   90.00
_cell.angle_gamma   90.00
#
_symmetry.space_group_name_H-M   'P 1'
#
loop_
_entity.id
_entity.type
_entity.pdbx_description
1 polymer ?
#
loop_
_entity_poly.entity_id
_entity_poly.type
_entity_poly.pdbx_seq_one_letter_code
_entity_poly.pdbx_strand_id
1 'polypeptide(L)'
;MSTRTLFLAWQDKKPSKAWFPVGRLDADVERSFYRFRYIGGAKRAQEEVGFPLLIEFPDLNEDYQAAELFPLFQNRVMNRARPDFTDYLHRLDLTEEADPIEILSTNGGHRVTDAYEVFPKIEKDDTGSFSCRFFLHGWRHINEATKDRIDRLAHGEELYVTLELTNPATGLAVQMQTTDYYMIGWAPRYLVADLVAAMAEGPSKFGAKVVRINPQTVLLKQRVLIEMYGCWDQYEPMSSEDFKPLVP
;
A
#
# COMPACT_ATOMS: atom_id res chain seq x y z
N MET A 1 21.00 -1.33 -10.55
CA MET A 1 20.59 -2.73 -10.36
C MET A 1 19.83 -2.90 -9.05
N SER A 2 18.66 -2.28 -8.94
CA SER A 2 17.78 -2.50 -7.78
C SER A 2 16.53 -3.21 -8.28
N THR A 3 16.44 -4.51 -8.00
CA THR A 3 15.18 -5.23 -8.15
C THR A 3 14.21 -4.65 -7.13
N ARG A 4 13.11 -4.08 -7.58
CA ARG A 4 12.07 -3.55 -6.70
C ARG A 4 11.06 -4.65 -6.41
N THR A 5 10.64 -4.74 -5.15
CA THR A 5 9.63 -5.71 -4.71
C THR A 5 8.30 -4.99 -4.46
N LEU A 6 7.24 -5.44 -5.13
CA LEU A 6 5.86 -5.07 -4.84
C LEU A 6 5.08 -6.29 -4.34
N PHE A 7 4.03 -6.04 -3.58
CA PHE A 7 3.07 -7.03 -3.14
C PHE A 7 1.71 -6.74 -3.74
N LEU A 8 0.91 -7.79 -3.90
CA LEU A 8 -0.49 -7.73 -4.30
C LEU A 8 -1.35 -8.16 -3.13
N ALA A 9 -2.17 -7.26 -2.60
CA ALA A 9 -3.22 -7.58 -1.64
C ALA A 9 -4.53 -7.86 -2.39
N TRP A 10 -5.31 -8.81 -1.87
CA TRP A 10 -6.67 -9.12 -2.28
C TRP A 10 -7.63 -8.86 -1.12
N GLN A 11 -8.75 -8.23 -1.42
CA GLN A 11 -9.85 -8.03 -0.49
C GLN A 11 -10.94 -9.08 -0.72
N ASP A 12 -11.25 -9.84 0.32
CA ASP A 12 -12.42 -10.70 0.31
C ASP A 12 -13.71 -9.88 0.11
N LYS A 13 -14.70 -10.49 -0.52
CA LYS A 13 -16.04 -9.89 -0.63
C LYS A 13 -16.72 -9.94 0.75
N LYS A 14 -17.95 -9.44 0.81
CA LYS A 14 -18.73 -9.56 2.06
C LYS A 14 -18.89 -11.05 2.40
N PRO A 15 -18.80 -11.46 3.69
CA PRO A 15 -18.95 -10.59 4.86
C PRO A 15 -17.65 -10.04 5.47
N SER A 16 -16.49 -10.68 5.28
CA SER A 16 -15.28 -10.34 6.04
C SER A 16 -14.67 -9.00 5.62
N LYS A 17 -14.67 -8.70 4.31
CA LYS A 17 -13.89 -7.60 3.72
C LYS A 17 -12.41 -7.59 4.15
N ALA A 18 -11.89 -8.73 4.58
CA ALA A 18 -10.52 -8.87 5.03
C ALA A 18 -9.56 -8.67 3.86
N TRP A 19 -8.39 -8.11 4.17
CA TRP A 19 -7.32 -7.93 3.20
C TRP A 19 -6.26 -8.99 3.46
N PHE A 20 -5.82 -9.65 2.39
CA PHE A 20 -4.78 -10.67 2.42
C PHE A 20 -3.67 -10.27 1.44
N PRO A 21 -2.39 -10.23 1.85
CA PRO A 21 -1.31 -10.19 0.88
C PRO A 21 -1.26 -11.56 0.17
N VAL A 22 -1.46 -11.59 -1.14
CA VAL A 22 -1.59 -12.84 -1.91
C VAL A 22 -0.46 -13.06 -2.91
N GLY A 23 0.24 -12.02 -3.34
CA GLY A 23 1.33 -12.20 -4.29
C GLY A 23 2.48 -11.24 -4.08
N ARG A 24 3.64 -11.60 -4.63
CA ARG A 24 4.85 -10.80 -4.70
C ARG A 24 5.27 -10.67 -6.16
N LEU A 25 5.56 -9.44 -6.57
CA LEU A 25 6.16 -9.10 -7.84
C LEU A 25 7.57 -8.56 -7.59
N ASP A 26 8.58 -9.26 -8.10
CA ASP A 26 9.95 -8.75 -8.19
C ASP A 26 10.19 -8.20 -9.60
N ALA A 27 10.62 -6.94 -9.69
CA ALA A 27 10.82 -6.25 -10.96
C ALA A 27 12.24 -5.70 -11.09
N ASP A 28 12.97 -6.18 -12.11
CA ASP A 28 14.22 -5.60 -12.59
C ASP A 28 13.94 -4.91 -13.93
N VAL A 29 13.62 -3.63 -13.86
CA VAL A 29 13.23 -2.81 -15.03
C VAL A 29 14.40 -2.66 -16.01
N GLU A 30 15.64 -2.55 -15.51
CA GLU A 30 16.85 -2.41 -16.34
C GLU A 30 17.08 -3.66 -17.19
N ARG A 31 16.80 -4.84 -16.65
CA ARG A 31 16.97 -6.13 -17.34
C ARG A 31 15.72 -6.63 -18.05
N SER A 32 14.62 -5.88 -18.01
CA SER A 32 13.31 -6.32 -18.51
C SER A 32 12.96 -7.70 -17.94
N PHE A 33 12.97 -7.83 -16.62
CA PHE A 33 12.67 -9.09 -15.94
C PHE A 33 11.65 -8.87 -14.83
N TYR A 34 10.54 -9.59 -14.92
CA TYR A 34 9.43 -9.55 -13.98
C TYR A 34 9.14 -10.95 -13.49
N ARG A 35 9.00 -11.11 -12.18
CA ARG A 35 8.75 -12.40 -11.52
C ARG A 35 7.60 -12.28 -10.54
N PHE A 36 6.52 -13.04 -10.76
CA PHE A 36 5.38 -13.09 -9.86
C PHE A 36 5.31 -14.46 -9.17
N ARG A 37 5.12 -14.44 -7.84
CA ARG A 37 4.94 -15.63 -7.02
C ARG A 37 3.84 -15.41 -6.00
N TYR A 38 3.06 -16.44 -5.73
CA TYR A 38 2.17 -16.44 -4.58
C TYR A 38 2.97 -16.49 -3.27
N ILE A 39 2.41 -15.90 -2.23
CA ILE A 39 3.00 -15.82 -0.88
C ILE A 39 2.09 -16.53 0.14
N GLY A 40 2.58 -16.75 1.36
CA GLY A 40 1.84 -17.48 2.40
C GLY A 40 0.43 -16.93 2.66
N GLY A 41 0.22 -15.61 2.50
CA GLY A 41 -1.09 -15.01 2.70
C GLY A 41 -2.12 -15.43 1.64
N ALA A 42 -1.72 -15.88 0.44
CA ALA A 42 -2.63 -16.51 -0.52
C ALA A 42 -3.13 -17.86 -0.04
N LYS A 43 -2.24 -18.68 0.52
CA LYS A 43 -2.60 -19.97 1.11
C LYS A 43 -3.56 -19.76 2.29
N ARG A 44 -3.25 -18.82 3.18
CA ARG A 44 -4.12 -18.43 4.28
C ARG A 44 -5.50 -17.94 3.78
N ALA A 45 -5.52 -17.10 2.75
CA ALA A 45 -6.77 -16.62 2.15
C ALA A 45 -7.60 -17.75 1.51
N GLN A 46 -6.96 -18.77 0.92
CA GLN A 46 -7.64 -19.97 0.44
C GLN A 46 -8.29 -20.75 1.58
N GLU A 47 -7.55 -20.99 2.65
CA GLU A 47 -8.00 -21.76 3.80
C GLU A 47 -9.11 -21.06 4.59
N GLU A 48 -9.00 -19.74 4.80
CA GLU A 48 -9.95 -18.97 5.60
C GLU A 48 -11.23 -18.59 4.83
N VAL A 49 -11.10 -18.18 3.56
CA VAL A 49 -12.20 -17.54 2.80
C VAL A 49 -12.32 -17.97 1.34
N GLY A 50 -11.54 -18.97 0.90
CA GLY A 50 -11.67 -19.55 -0.44
C GLY A 50 -11.19 -18.65 -1.58
N PHE A 51 -10.04 -17.98 -1.41
CA PHE A 51 -9.41 -17.19 -2.48
C PHE A 51 -9.30 -17.96 -3.82
N PRO A 52 -9.91 -17.48 -4.92
CA PRO A 52 -10.11 -18.28 -6.13
C PRO A 52 -8.88 -18.41 -7.04
N LEU A 53 -7.71 -17.92 -6.62
CA LEU A 53 -6.54 -17.66 -7.46
C LEU A 53 -6.81 -16.64 -8.58
N LEU A 54 -5.73 -16.15 -9.16
CA LEU A 54 -5.74 -15.21 -10.27
C LEU A 54 -5.82 -16.01 -11.58
N ILE A 55 -6.69 -15.59 -12.50
CA ILE A 55 -6.86 -16.26 -13.81
C ILE A 55 -5.53 -16.34 -14.57
N GLU A 56 -4.72 -15.28 -14.49
CA GLU A 56 -3.40 -15.19 -15.14
C GLU A 56 -2.33 -16.05 -14.45
N PHE A 57 -2.56 -16.42 -13.19
CA PHE A 57 -1.63 -17.20 -12.36
C PHE A 57 -2.38 -18.37 -11.69
N PRO A 58 -2.74 -19.43 -12.43
CA PRO A 58 -3.69 -20.46 -11.97
C PRO A 58 -3.13 -21.46 -10.96
N ASP A 59 -1.81 -21.51 -10.75
CA ASP A 59 -1.12 -22.39 -9.80
C ASP A 59 -0.38 -21.59 -8.71
N LEU A 60 -0.57 -21.97 -7.44
CA LEU A 60 0.10 -21.41 -6.27
C LEU A 60 1.59 -21.72 -6.20
N ASN A 61 2.01 -22.86 -6.76
CA ASN A 61 3.38 -23.37 -6.66
C ASN A 61 4.20 -23.10 -7.91
N GLU A 62 3.75 -22.15 -8.74
CA GLU A 62 4.44 -21.78 -9.97
C GLU A 62 5.20 -20.47 -9.79
N ASP A 63 6.35 -20.40 -10.47
CA ASP A 63 7.19 -19.21 -10.54
C ASP A 63 7.03 -18.52 -11.90
N TYR A 64 6.13 -17.55 -11.96
CA TYR A 64 5.79 -16.88 -13.21
C TYR A 64 6.85 -15.84 -13.54
N GLN A 65 7.49 -15.98 -14.70
CA GLN A 65 8.52 -15.06 -15.19
C GLN A 65 8.14 -14.49 -16.56
N ALA A 66 8.42 -13.21 -16.78
CA ALA A 66 8.16 -12.54 -18.04
C ALA A 66 9.20 -11.45 -18.32
N ALA A 67 9.42 -11.16 -19.61
CA ALA A 67 10.25 -10.03 -20.03
C ALA A 67 9.49 -8.68 -19.98
N GLU A 68 8.16 -8.75 -19.97
CA GLU A 68 7.26 -7.60 -19.89
C GLU A 68 6.43 -7.68 -18.61
N LEU A 69 5.97 -6.51 -18.13
CA LEU A 69 5.12 -6.45 -16.95
C LEU A 69 3.79 -7.16 -17.22
N PHE A 70 3.41 -8.10 -16.35
CA PHE A 70 2.19 -8.89 -16.52
C PHE A 70 0.95 -8.00 -16.69
N PRO A 71 0.03 -8.33 -17.62
CA PRO A 71 -1.26 -7.69 -17.77
C PRO A 71 -1.97 -7.32 -16.47
N LEU A 72 -2.00 -8.18 -15.44
CA LEU A 72 -2.59 -7.83 -14.14
C LEU A 72 -2.04 -6.51 -13.58
N PHE A 73 -0.72 -6.29 -13.62
CA PHE A 73 -0.07 -5.10 -13.09
C PHE A 73 -0.08 -3.95 -14.10
N GLN A 74 0.23 -4.23 -15.37
CA GLN A 74 0.28 -3.22 -16.45
C GLN A 74 -1.03 -2.44 -16.57
N ASN A 75 -2.15 -3.15 -16.42
CA ASN A 75 -3.48 -2.59 -16.49
C ASN A 75 -3.79 -1.56 -15.38
N ARG A 76 -3.04 -1.56 -14.27
CA ARG A 76 -3.24 -0.63 -13.14
C ARG A 76 -2.48 0.68 -13.31
N VAL A 77 -1.65 0.77 -14.35
CA VAL A 77 -0.93 1.98 -14.72
C VAL A 77 -1.72 2.70 -15.81
N MET A 78 -1.93 4.00 -15.63
CA MET A 78 -2.60 4.81 -16.64
C MET A 78 -1.76 4.81 -17.94
N ASN A 79 -2.42 4.67 -19.09
CA ASN A 79 -1.73 4.75 -20.38
C ASN A 79 -1.10 6.14 -20.56
N ARG A 80 0.21 6.18 -20.85
CA ARG A 80 1.00 7.41 -21.08
C ARG A 80 0.46 8.30 -22.20
N ALA A 81 -0.27 7.74 -23.16
CA ALA A 81 -0.87 8.50 -24.27
C ALA A 81 -2.11 9.31 -23.87
N ARG A 82 -2.61 9.17 -22.63
CA ARG A 82 -3.78 9.92 -22.18
C ARG A 82 -3.43 11.40 -21.92
N PRO A 83 -4.30 12.35 -22.34
CA PRO A 83 -4.05 13.78 -22.11
C PRO A 83 -3.88 14.17 -20.64
N ASP A 84 -4.48 13.40 -19.71
CA ASP A 84 -4.44 13.65 -18.27
C ASP A 84 -3.33 12.86 -17.53
N PHE A 85 -2.36 12.28 -18.25
CA PHE A 85 -1.32 11.45 -17.65
C PHE A 85 -0.37 12.24 -16.73
N THR A 86 0.06 13.45 -17.14
CA THR A 86 0.90 14.33 -16.29
C THR A 86 0.17 14.70 -15.00
N ASP A 87 -1.10 15.09 -15.08
CA ASP A 87 -1.93 15.38 -13.91
C ASP A 87 -2.08 14.16 -12.98
N TYR A 88 -2.16 12.96 -13.57
CA TYR A 88 -2.19 11.71 -12.83
C TYR A 88 -0.89 11.46 -12.06
N LEU A 89 0.28 11.64 -12.67
CA LEU A 89 1.57 11.48 -11.99
C LEU A 89 1.76 12.50 -10.88
N HIS A 90 1.37 13.76 -11.12
CA HIS A 90 1.37 14.77 -10.08
C HIS A 90 0.54 14.34 -8.87
N ARG A 91 -0.62 13.71 -9.05
CA ARG A 91 -1.46 13.16 -7.95
C ARG A 91 -0.78 12.11 -7.08
N LEU A 92 0.25 11.48 -7.61
CA LEU A 92 1.05 10.48 -6.92
C LEU A 92 2.36 11.06 -6.38
N ASP A 93 2.60 12.37 -6.52
CA ASP A 93 3.89 12.99 -6.19
C ASP A 93 5.06 12.36 -6.96
N LEU A 94 4.84 12.06 -8.25
CA LEU A 94 5.83 11.45 -9.15
C LEU A 94 6.23 12.39 -10.30
N THR A 95 7.43 12.17 -10.86
CA THR A 95 7.93 12.87 -12.04
C THR A 95 7.42 12.23 -13.34
N GLU A 96 7.53 12.93 -14.47
CA GLU A 96 7.04 12.44 -15.78
C GLU A 96 7.78 11.20 -16.29
N GLU A 97 9.01 10.99 -15.82
CA GLU A 97 9.86 9.85 -16.18
C GLU A 97 9.48 8.57 -15.44
N ALA A 98 8.65 8.66 -14.39
CA ALA A 98 8.31 7.56 -13.50
C ALA A 98 7.89 6.30 -14.27
N ASP A 99 8.59 5.21 -14.00
CA ASP A 99 8.32 3.92 -14.64
C ASP A 99 7.04 3.27 -14.07
N PRO A 100 6.46 2.27 -14.76
CA PRO A 100 5.26 1.58 -14.29
C PRO A 100 5.35 1.02 -12.86
N ILE A 101 6.53 0.59 -12.41
CA ILE A 101 6.74 0.03 -11.07
C ILE A 101 6.73 1.15 -10.02
N GLU A 102 7.31 2.32 -10.31
CA GLU A 102 7.21 3.51 -9.43
C GLU A 102 5.75 3.96 -9.28
N ILE A 103 5.02 4.01 -10.39
CA ILE A 103 3.59 4.36 -10.39
C ILE A 103 2.78 3.39 -9.52
N LEU A 104 3.01 2.08 -9.69
CA LEU A 104 2.34 1.04 -8.90
C LEU A 104 2.66 1.15 -7.41
N SER A 105 3.91 1.47 -7.08
CA SER A 105 4.39 1.63 -5.70
C SER A 105 3.65 2.72 -4.95
N THR A 106 3.36 3.85 -5.59
CA THR A 106 2.71 4.98 -4.91
C THR A 106 1.18 4.97 -5.02
N ASN A 107 0.65 4.49 -6.14
CA ASN A 107 -0.79 4.54 -6.40
C ASN A 107 -1.61 3.50 -5.64
N GLY A 108 -0.97 2.50 -5.01
CA GLY A 108 -1.69 1.35 -4.51
C GLY A 108 -2.18 0.42 -5.65
N GLY A 109 -1.81 0.68 -6.92
CA GLY A 109 -2.35 -0.03 -8.10
C GLY A 109 -3.88 -0.11 -8.18
N HIS A 110 -4.61 0.81 -7.53
CA HIS A 110 -6.05 0.70 -7.34
C HIS A 110 -6.82 0.77 -8.66
N ARG A 111 -7.63 -0.26 -8.94
CA ARG A 111 -8.68 -0.23 -9.96
C ARG A 111 -10.04 -0.26 -9.28
N VAL A 112 -10.92 0.67 -9.67
CA VAL A 112 -12.32 0.71 -9.17
C VAL A 112 -13.07 -0.60 -9.43
N THR A 113 -12.65 -1.35 -10.44
CA THR A 113 -13.33 -2.53 -10.97
C THR A 113 -12.93 -3.85 -10.29
N ASP A 114 -11.91 -3.87 -9.42
CA ASP A 114 -11.49 -5.10 -8.76
C ASP A 114 -11.15 -4.94 -7.27
N ALA A 115 -10.87 -6.07 -6.64
CA ALA A 115 -10.67 -6.19 -5.21
C ALA A 115 -9.18 -6.28 -4.85
N TYR A 116 -8.29 -5.72 -5.66
CA TYR A 116 -6.85 -5.82 -5.44
C TYR A 116 -6.19 -4.46 -5.23
N GLU A 117 -5.09 -4.49 -4.50
CA GLU A 117 -4.24 -3.34 -4.22
C GLU A 117 -2.78 -3.77 -4.32
N VAL A 118 -1.97 -2.99 -5.03
CA VAL A 118 -0.52 -3.21 -5.17
C VAL A 118 0.19 -2.26 -4.23
N PHE A 119 1.12 -2.74 -3.42
CA PHE A 119 1.85 -1.90 -2.48
C PHE A 119 3.33 -2.30 -2.45
N PRO A 120 4.25 -1.36 -2.18
CA PRO A 120 5.67 -1.65 -2.21
C PRO A 120 6.09 -2.44 -0.96
N LYS A 121 7.17 -3.21 -1.09
CA LYS A 121 7.89 -3.69 0.08
C LYS A 121 8.43 -2.49 0.85
N ILE A 122 8.26 -2.49 2.17
CA ILE A 122 8.97 -1.50 3.00
C ILE A 122 10.42 -1.93 3.08
N GLU A 123 11.32 -1.03 2.67
CA GLU A 123 12.75 -1.21 2.80
C GLU A 123 13.28 -0.35 3.94
N LYS A 124 14.25 -0.89 4.67
CA LYS A 124 15.06 -0.13 5.62
C LYS A 124 16.44 0.11 5.02
N ASP A 125 17.00 1.26 5.32
CA ASP A 125 18.40 1.54 5.00
C ASP A 125 19.36 0.89 6.02
N ASP A 126 20.66 1.08 5.80
CA ASP A 126 21.73 0.55 6.67
C ASP A 126 21.66 1.09 8.11
N THR A 127 20.91 2.16 8.35
CA THR A 127 20.67 2.75 9.69
C THR A 127 19.41 2.20 10.36
N GLY A 128 18.66 1.32 9.69
CA GLY A 128 17.37 0.83 10.14
C GLY A 128 16.21 1.79 9.85
N SER A 129 16.49 2.94 9.23
CA SER A 129 15.46 3.93 8.90
C SER A 129 14.61 3.45 7.74
N PHE A 130 13.30 3.70 7.81
CA PHE A 130 12.36 3.38 6.75
C PHE A 130 11.48 4.59 6.43
N SER A 131 10.95 4.60 5.22
CA SER A 131 9.84 5.46 4.85
C SER A 131 8.88 4.70 3.95
N CYS A 132 7.58 4.93 4.14
CA CYS A 132 6.56 4.37 3.27
C CYS A 132 5.46 5.40 3.01
N ARG A 133 5.04 5.49 1.76
CA ARG A 133 3.95 6.37 1.31
C ARG A 133 2.72 5.54 1.00
N PHE A 134 1.57 6.03 1.43
CA PHE A 134 0.28 5.41 1.11
C PHE A 134 -0.85 6.41 1.23
N PHE A 135 -1.94 6.13 0.52
CA PHE A 135 -3.17 6.89 0.68
C PHE A 135 -3.95 6.43 1.91
N LEU A 136 -4.53 7.39 2.63
CA LEU A 136 -5.38 7.07 3.78
C LEU A 136 -6.64 6.31 3.37
N HIS A 137 -6.92 5.25 4.10
CA HIS A 137 -8.15 4.48 3.97
C HIS A 137 -9.26 5.05 4.86
N GLY A 138 -10.49 4.60 4.61
CA GLY A 138 -11.63 4.85 5.50
C GLY A 138 -12.34 6.19 5.31
N TRP A 139 -12.17 6.87 4.17
CA TRP A 139 -12.87 8.13 3.85
C TRP A 139 -14.39 8.11 4.12
N ARG A 140 -15.06 6.96 3.93
CA ARG A 140 -16.50 6.83 4.19
C ARG A 140 -16.88 6.84 5.67
N HIS A 141 -15.91 6.74 6.56
CA HIS A 141 -16.08 6.62 8.01
C HIS A 141 -15.62 7.86 8.77
N ILE A 142 -15.08 8.87 8.09
CA ILE A 142 -14.78 10.16 8.70
C ILE A 142 -15.99 11.11 8.65
N ASN A 143 -16.15 11.93 9.68
CA ASN A 143 -17.25 12.88 9.80
C ASN A 143 -17.03 14.12 8.93
N GLU A 144 -18.07 14.94 8.72
CA GLU A 144 -17.99 16.15 7.87
C GLU A 144 -16.97 17.17 8.39
N ALA A 145 -16.88 17.38 9.70
CA ALA A 145 -15.92 18.33 10.27
C ALA A 145 -14.46 17.92 9.97
N THR A 146 -14.15 16.62 9.98
CA THR A 146 -12.86 16.08 9.52
C THR A 146 -12.67 16.31 8.02
N LYS A 147 -13.69 16.14 7.18
CA LYS A 147 -13.57 16.38 5.74
C LYS A 147 -13.24 17.85 5.47
N ASP A 148 -13.92 18.77 6.13
CA ASP A 148 -13.62 20.21 6.07
C ASP A 148 -12.19 20.50 6.56
N ARG A 149 -11.71 19.74 7.55
CA ARG A 149 -10.34 19.87 8.05
C ARG A 149 -9.30 19.36 7.06
N ILE A 150 -9.59 18.27 6.36
CA ILE A 150 -8.72 17.69 5.32
C ILE A 150 -8.52 18.69 4.18
N ASP A 151 -9.55 19.45 3.83
CA ASP A 151 -9.49 20.49 2.77
C ASP A 151 -8.51 21.63 3.10
N ARG A 152 -8.13 21.77 4.38
CA ARG A 152 -7.19 22.78 4.89
C ARG A 152 -5.80 22.23 5.24
N LEU A 153 -5.56 20.93 5.04
CA LEU A 153 -4.24 20.34 5.29
C LEU A 153 -3.19 20.98 4.37
N ALA A 154 -1.97 21.10 4.87
CA ALA A 154 -0.83 21.58 4.09
C ALA A 154 0.16 20.44 3.76
N HIS A 155 0.91 20.60 2.67
CA HIS A 155 2.08 19.75 2.42
C HIS A 155 3.07 19.87 3.58
N GLY A 156 3.57 18.73 4.06
CA GLY A 156 4.51 18.64 5.17
C GLY A 156 3.87 18.80 6.54
N GLU A 157 2.55 18.92 6.64
CA GLU A 157 1.87 18.98 7.93
C GLU A 157 2.04 17.67 8.69
N GLU A 158 2.56 17.76 9.93
CA GLU A 158 2.79 16.63 10.82
C GLU A 158 1.46 16.04 11.31
N LEU A 159 1.44 14.71 11.43
CA LEU A 159 0.30 13.92 11.85
C LEU A 159 0.65 13.10 13.09
N TYR A 160 -0.29 12.98 14.00
CA TYR A 160 -0.22 11.98 15.05
C TYR A 160 -0.59 10.61 14.50
N VAL A 161 0.22 9.61 14.85
CA VAL A 161 -0.02 8.20 14.57
C VAL A 161 -0.52 7.55 15.85
N THR A 162 -1.73 7.01 15.82
CA THR A 162 -2.39 6.47 17.02
C THR A 162 -2.88 5.05 16.82
N LEU A 163 -2.79 4.22 17.85
CA LEU A 163 -3.35 2.86 17.83
C LEU A 163 -4.83 2.86 18.22
N GLU A 164 -5.67 2.24 17.39
CA GLU A 164 -7.07 1.94 17.71
C GLU A 164 -7.20 0.44 18.02
N LEU A 165 -7.34 0.11 19.31
CA LEU A 165 -7.44 -1.27 19.80
C LEU A 165 -8.88 -1.84 19.81
N THR A 166 -9.86 -1.02 19.41
CA THR A 166 -11.28 -1.37 19.43
C THR A 166 -11.92 -1.14 18.07
N ASN A 167 -11.14 -1.24 16.99
CA ASN A 167 -11.68 -1.03 15.65
C ASN A 167 -12.73 -2.11 15.35
N PRO A 168 -14.00 -1.75 15.06
CA PRO A 168 -15.07 -2.73 14.93
C PRO A 168 -14.92 -3.65 13.71
N ALA A 169 -14.08 -3.27 12.74
CA ALA A 169 -13.87 -4.04 11.53
C ALA A 169 -12.61 -4.92 11.56
N THR A 170 -11.62 -4.60 12.40
CA THR A 170 -10.30 -5.28 12.40
C THR A 170 -9.76 -5.62 13.77
N GLY A 171 -10.38 -5.17 14.86
CA GLY A 171 -9.83 -5.24 16.21
C GLY A 171 -8.71 -4.21 16.43
N LEU A 172 -7.69 -4.22 15.56
CA LEU A 172 -6.54 -3.33 15.60
C LEU A 172 -6.44 -2.49 14.32
N ALA A 173 -6.18 -1.19 14.46
CA ALA A 173 -5.87 -0.31 13.33
C ALA A 173 -4.88 0.79 13.72
N VAL A 174 -4.15 1.31 12.74
CA VAL A 174 -3.31 2.51 12.88
C VAL A 174 -4.06 3.68 12.27
N GLN A 175 -4.37 4.68 13.10
CA GLN A 175 -5.07 5.90 12.72
C GLN A 175 -4.08 7.04 12.50
N MET A 176 -4.43 7.93 11.57
CA MET A 176 -3.78 9.23 11.40
C MET A 176 -4.69 10.33 11.91
N GLN A 177 -4.12 11.22 12.73
CA GLN A 177 -4.82 12.38 13.26
C GLN A 177 -4.02 13.64 12.98
N THR A 178 -4.70 14.76 12.79
CA THR A 178 -4.05 16.07 12.79
C THR A 178 -3.64 16.47 14.20
N THR A 179 -2.79 17.48 14.34
CA THR A 179 -2.35 18.00 15.64
C THR A 179 -3.47 18.66 16.45
N ASP A 180 -4.55 19.08 15.78
CA ASP A 180 -5.82 19.52 16.36
C ASP A 180 -6.86 18.38 16.53
N TYR A 181 -6.39 17.12 16.55
CA TYR A 181 -7.13 15.91 16.93
C TYR A 181 -8.29 15.51 16.00
N TYR A 182 -8.26 15.92 14.73
CA TYR A 182 -9.15 15.33 13.73
C TYR A 182 -8.58 14.01 13.24
N MET A 183 -9.28 12.90 13.48
CA MET A 183 -8.92 11.61 12.88
C MET A 183 -9.29 11.64 11.39
N ILE A 184 -8.27 11.62 10.52
CA ILE A 184 -8.38 11.85 9.07
C ILE A 184 -8.36 10.56 8.24
N GLY A 185 -8.05 9.42 8.86
CA GLY A 185 -8.12 8.12 8.22
C GLY A 185 -7.24 7.07 8.90
N TRP A 186 -7.07 5.95 8.20
CA TRP A 186 -6.30 4.80 8.67
C TRP A 186 -5.23 4.38 7.68
N ALA A 187 -4.17 3.76 8.18
CA ALA A 187 -3.22 3.03 7.36
C ALA A 187 -3.91 1.81 6.69
N PRO A 188 -3.48 1.41 5.49
CA PRO A 188 -3.88 0.15 4.89
C PRO A 188 -3.62 -1.04 5.83
N ARG A 189 -4.54 -1.99 5.86
CA ARG A 189 -4.52 -3.11 6.83
C ARG A 189 -3.27 -3.97 6.73
N TYR A 190 -2.77 -4.16 5.52
CA TYR A 190 -1.57 -4.96 5.26
C TYR A 190 -0.29 -4.33 5.82
N LEU A 191 -0.31 -3.05 6.24
CA LEU A 191 0.81 -2.38 6.90
C LEU A 191 0.71 -2.38 8.43
N VAL A 192 -0.48 -2.67 8.99
CA VAL A 192 -0.76 -2.45 10.42
C VAL A 192 0.21 -3.19 11.33
N ALA A 193 0.54 -4.46 11.01
CA ALA A 193 1.44 -5.26 11.83
C ALA A 193 2.85 -4.65 11.91
N ASP A 194 3.43 -4.29 10.75
CA ASP A 194 4.77 -3.70 10.68
C ASP A 194 4.82 -2.32 11.35
N LEU A 195 3.79 -1.49 11.13
CA LEU A 195 3.70 -0.16 11.73
C LEU A 195 3.57 -0.25 13.26
N VAL A 196 2.78 -1.19 13.78
CA VAL A 196 2.67 -1.43 15.23
C VAL A 196 4.00 -1.88 15.81
N ALA A 197 4.74 -2.75 15.12
CA ALA A 197 6.08 -3.14 15.54
C ALA A 197 7.04 -1.94 15.60
N ALA A 198 7.01 -1.06 14.60
CA ALA A 198 7.78 0.19 14.61
C ALA A 198 7.46 1.06 15.83
N MET A 199 6.17 1.22 16.12
CA MET A 199 5.70 2.02 17.25
C MET A 199 6.12 1.43 18.60
N ALA A 200 6.16 0.10 18.71
CA ALA A 200 6.54 -0.60 19.93
C ALA A 200 8.06 -0.53 20.21
N GLU A 201 8.89 -0.55 19.17
CA GLU A 201 10.36 -0.52 19.29
C GLU A 201 10.89 0.87 19.67
N GLY A 202 10.22 1.94 19.24
CA GLY A 202 10.63 3.30 19.59
C GLY A 202 9.51 4.34 19.45
N PRO A 203 8.76 4.65 20.52
CA PRO A 203 7.67 5.62 20.51
C PRO A 203 8.02 7.04 20.01
N SER A 204 9.30 7.41 20.04
CA SER A 204 9.80 8.71 19.56
C SER A 204 10.63 8.62 18.28
N LYS A 205 10.73 7.43 17.67
CA LYS A 205 11.52 7.17 16.46
C LYS A 205 10.68 7.09 15.19
N PHE A 206 9.39 7.44 15.24
CA PHE A 206 8.51 7.43 14.07
C PHE A 206 7.73 8.75 13.96
N GLY A 207 7.25 9.02 12.75
CA GLY A 207 6.39 10.15 12.45
C GLY A 207 5.57 9.90 11.19
N ALA A 208 4.64 10.80 10.92
CA ALA A 208 3.86 10.80 9.70
C ALA A 208 3.59 12.24 9.29
N LYS A 209 3.66 12.52 8.00
CA LYS A 209 3.37 13.85 7.46
C LYS A 209 2.54 13.76 6.19
N VAL A 210 1.78 14.81 5.91
CA VAL A 210 1.03 14.95 4.67
C VAL A 210 1.99 15.17 3.51
N VAL A 211 1.92 14.33 2.49
CA VAL A 211 2.64 14.55 1.22
C VAL A 211 1.74 15.31 0.26
N ARG A 212 0.49 14.88 0.10
CA ARG A 212 -0.41 15.49 -0.89
C ARG A 212 -1.88 15.41 -0.51
N ILE A 213 -2.60 16.47 -0.83
CA ILE A 213 -4.07 16.49 -0.84
C ILE A 213 -4.54 16.64 -2.29
N ASN A 214 -5.11 15.57 -2.85
CA ASN A 214 -5.61 15.56 -4.23
C ASN A 214 -7.03 16.08 -4.29
N PRO A 215 -7.45 16.91 -5.27
CA PRO A 215 -8.78 17.53 -5.34
C PRO A 215 -9.95 16.56 -5.13
N GLN A 216 -11.10 17.08 -4.68
CA GLN A 216 -12.32 16.29 -4.42
C GLN A 216 -12.87 15.56 -5.67
N THR A 217 -12.45 15.98 -6.87
CA THR A 217 -12.81 15.34 -8.15
C THR A 217 -12.11 14.00 -8.37
N VAL A 218 -11.06 13.69 -7.60
CA VAL A 218 -10.33 12.42 -7.67
C VAL A 218 -11.07 11.35 -6.86
N LEU A 219 -10.81 10.06 -7.16
CA LEU A 219 -11.32 8.94 -6.37
C LEU A 219 -11.01 9.16 -4.88
N LEU A 220 -12.04 8.98 -4.03
CA LEU A 220 -11.94 9.26 -2.59
C LEU A 220 -10.80 8.51 -1.88
N LYS A 221 -10.43 7.33 -2.39
CA LYS A 221 -9.30 6.52 -1.88
C LYS A 221 -7.92 7.13 -2.19
N GLN A 222 -7.84 8.15 -3.03
CA GLN A 222 -6.62 8.87 -3.39
C GLN A 222 -6.63 10.31 -2.84
N ARG A 223 -7.51 10.64 -1.88
CA ARG A 223 -7.70 12.02 -1.40
C ARG A 223 -6.50 12.56 -0.63
N VAL A 224 -5.94 11.78 0.30
CA VAL A 224 -4.82 12.20 1.16
C VAL A 224 -3.69 11.18 1.05
N LEU A 225 -2.57 11.59 0.48
CA LEU A 225 -1.31 10.84 0.46
C LEU A 225 -0.48 11.30 1.65
N ILE A 226 0.02 10.34 2.43
CA ILE A 226 0.91 10.62 3.54
C ILE A 226 2.21 9.82 3.38
N GLU A 227 3.24 10.26 4.09
CA GLU A 227 4.48 9.54 4.28
C GLU A 227 4.61 9.21 5.76
N MET A 228 4.69 7.93 6.08
CA MET A 228 5.19 7.48 7.37
C MET A 228 6.69 7.25 7.27
N TYR A 229 7.38 7.53 8.36
CA TYR A 229 8.81 7.26 8.48
C TYR A 229 9.14 6.86 9.91
N GLY A 230 10.23 6.14 10.06
CA GLY A 230 10.75 5.80 11.38
C GLY A 230 12.00 4.95 11.30
N CYS A 231 12.31 4.23 12.37
CA CYS A 231 13.47 3.37 12.46
C CYS A 231 13.12 2.06 13.17
N TRP A 232 13.57 0.94 12.60
CA TRP A 232 13.59 -0.39 13.21
C TRP A 232 15.04 -0.76 13.52
N ASP A 233 15.34 -1.18 14.74
CA ASP A 233 16.68 -1.62 15.10
C ASP A 233 16.87 -3.09 14.70
N GLN A 234 15.93 -3.96 15.08
CA GLN A 234 16.01 -5.42 14.81
C GLN A 234 14.87 -5.98 13.97
N TYR A 235 13.79 -5.22 13.80
CA TYR A 235 12.62 -5.69 13.05
C TYR A 235 12.90 -5.72 11.54
N GLU A 236 12.40 -6.76 10.88
CA GLU A 236 12.39 -6.88 9.43
C GLU A 236 10.94 -6.78 8.95
N PRO A 237 10.57 -5.71 8.22
CA PRO A 237 9.20 -5.54 7.77
C PRO A 237 8.81 -6.57 6.72
N MET A 238 7.51 -6.92 6.69
CA MET A 238 6.92 -7.82 5.70
C MET A 238 7.67 -9.17 5.63
N SER A 239 8.11 -9.67 6.78
CA SER A 239 8.89 -10.91 6.92
C SER A 239 8.12 -12.08 7.52
N SER A 240 6.86 -11.86 7.90
CA SER A 240 5.97 -12.93 8.38
C SER A 240 5.69 -13.95 7.27
N GLU A 241 5.18 -15.13 7.66
CA GLU A 241 4.81 -16.19 6.70
C GLU A 241 3.88 -15.68 5.59
N ASP A 242 3.00 -14.72 5.90
CA ASP A 242 2.08 -14.13 4.93
C ASP A 242 2.77 -13.48 3.74
N PHE A 243 4.00 -12.97 3.91
CA PHE A 243 4.77 -12.28 2.88
C PHE A 243 5.85 -13.14 2.23
N LYS A 244 6.09 -14.36 2.73
CA LYS A 244 7.10 -15.28 2.18
C LYS A 244 6.57 -15.93 0.90
N PRO A 245 7.36 -15.96 -0.20
CA PRO A 245 7.03 -16.74 -1.40
C PRO A 245 6.78 -18.21 -1.07
N LEU A 246 5.75 -18.79 -1.68
CA LEU A 246 5.47 -20.22 -1.58
C LEU A 246 6.52 -21.06 -2.33
N VAL A 247 7.18 -20.46 -3.31
CA VAL A 247 8.27 -21.05 -4.08
C VAL A 247 9.54 -20.18 -4.03
N PRO A 248 10.74 -20.81 -4.03
CA PRO A 248 12.04 -20.11 -3.97
C PRO A 248 12.22 -19.06 -5.06
#